data_AF-A0A091QQP9-F1
#
_entry.id   AF-A0A091QQP9-F1
#
_cell.length_a   1.000
_cell.length_b   1.000
_cell.length_c   1.000
_cell.angle_alpha   90.00
_cell.angle_beta   90.00
_cell.angle_gamma   90.00
#
_symmetry.space_group_name_H-M   'P 1'
#
loop_
_entity.id
_entity.type
_entity.pdbx_description
1 polymer ?
#
loop_
_entity_poly.entity_id
_entity_poly.type
_entity_poly.pdbx_seq_one_letter_code
_entity_poly.pdbx_strand_id
1 'polypeptide(L)'
;GTYTGEALQFTKENLVRRFTSDKRVAIVITDGRSDTLRDPTPLNSLCDVTPVVSLGIGDIFRNPPNPDHLNDIACLSRPTRPGLSIQRDNYAELLDDTFLQNITSYVC
;
A
#
# COMPACT_ATOMS: atom_id res chain seq x y z
N GLY A 1 -6.31 -6.92 -15.76
CA GLY A 1 -5.31 -7.15 -14.70
C GLY A 1 -5.50 -6.13 -13.62
N THR A 2 -4.69 -6.20 -12.57
CA THR A 2 -4.65 -5.20 -11.50
C THR A 2 -3.47 -4.27 -11.77
N TYR A 3 -3.74 -3.02 -12.14
CA TYR A 3 -2.72 -2.06 -12.60
C TYR A 3 -2.34 -1.14 -11.44
N THR A 4 -1.68 -1.72 -10.43
CA THR A 4 -1.40 -1.03 -9.18
C THR A 4 -0.37 0.09 -9.36
N GLY A 5 0.64 -0.09 -10.20
CA GLY A 5 1.66 0.92 -10.47
C GLY A 5 1.06 2.19 -11.07
N GLU A 6 0.25 2.04 -12.14
CA GLU A 6 -0.46 3.17 -12.76
C GLU A 6 -1.40 3.85 -11.77
N ALA A 7 -2.15 3.10 -10.95
CA ALA A 7 -3.04 3.67 -9.94
C ALA A 7 -2.26 4.50 -8.89
N LEU A 8 -1.09 4.03 -8.46
CA LEU A 8 -0.21 4.74 -7.53
C LEU A 8 0.36 6.01 -8.16
N GLN A 9 0.81 5.94 -9.42
CA GLN A 9 1.31 7.10 -10.15
C GLN A 9 0.20 8.13 -10.39
N PHE A 10 -1.01 7.69 -10.77
CA PHE A 10 -2.16 8.57 -10.90
C PHE A 10 -2.48 9.28 -9.58
N THR A 11 -2.45 8.55 -8.47
CA THR A 11 -2.67 9.08 -7.11
C THR A 11 -1.59 10.11 -6.73
N LYS A 12 -0.33 9.84 -7.06
CA LYS A 12 0.79 10.78 -6.88
C LYS A 12 0.52 12.12 -7.55
N GLU A 13 0.15 12.08 -8.83
CA GLU A 13 0.03 13.26 -9.69
C GLU A 13 -1.26 14.05 -9.43
N ASN A 14 -2.36 13.35 -9.14
CA ASN A 14 -3.69 13.95 -9.10
C ASN A 14 -4.21 14.21 -7.68
N LEU A 15 -3.62 13.59 -6.66
CA LEU A 15 -4.06 13.75 -5.28
C LEU A 15 -2.91 14.18 -4.36
N VAL A 16 -1.90 13.34 -4.20
CA VAL A 16 -0.86 13.53 -3.17
C VAL A 16 -0.12 14.84 -3.37
N ARG A 17 0.33 15.14 -4.60
CA ARG A 17 1.03 16.41 -4.91
C ARG A 17 0.17 17.66 -4.76
N ARG A 18 -1.15 17.52 -4.71
CA ARG A 18 -2.08 18.66 -4.55
C ARG A 18 -2.38 18.99 -3.09
N PHE A 19 -2.02 18.09 -2.15
CA PHE A 19 -2.14 18.40 -0.73
C PHE A 19 -1.12 19.46 -0.33
N THR A 20 -1.61 20.50 0.36
CA THR A 20 -0.79 21.60 0.90
C THR A 20 -0.04 21.21 2.17
N SER A 21 -0.48 20.15 2.84
CA SER A 21 0.17 19.61 4.03
C SER A 21 1.02 18.38 3.68
N ASP A 22 2.19 18.30 4.32
CA ASP A 22 3.03 17.10 4.31
C ASP A 22 2.57 16.05 5.33
N LYS A 23 1.55 16.34 6.15
CA LYS A 23 0.91 15.39 7.07
C LYS A 23 -0.06 14.50 6.30
N ARG A 24 0.49 13.56 5.55
CA ARG A 24 -0.25 12.63 4.69
C ARG A 24 0.40 11.26 4.70
N VAL A 25 -0.43 10.23 4.63
CA VAL A 25 -0.04 8.84 4.48
C VAL A 25 -0.95 8.22 3.43
N ALA A 26 -0.40 7.38 2.55
CA ALA A 26 -1.19 6.59 1.61
C ALA A 26 -1.43 5.19 2.19
N ILE A 27 -2.68 4.73 2.20
CA ILE A 27 -3.03 3.35 2.56
C ILE A 27 -3.49 2.64 1.29
N VAL A 28 -2.80 1.57 0.90
CA VAL A 28 -3.06 0.80 -0.32
C VAL A 28 -3.63 -0.56 0.06
N ILE A 29 -4.90 -0.80 -0.26
CA ILE A 29 -5.60 -2.05 0.07
C ILE A 29 -5.68 -2.92 -1.18
N THR A 30 -5.07 -4.10 -1.16
CA THR A 30 -4.93 -5.00 -2.31
C THR A 30 -4.59 -6.42 -1.86
N ASP A 31 -4.72 -7.43 -2.71
CA ASP A 31 -4.15 -8.77 -2.48
C ASP A 31 -2.66 -8.85 -2.89
N GLY A 32 -2.06 -7.72 -3.30
CA GLY A 32 -0.67 -7.63 -3.73
C GLY A 32 -0.42 -8.12 -5.16
N ARG A 33 -1.40 -8.67 -5.86
CA ARG A 33 -1.18 -9.30 -7.18
C ARG A 33 -1.36 -8.30 -8.32
N SER A 34 -0.41 -7.36 -8.42
CA SER A 34 -0.30 -6.46 -9.57
C SER A 34 0.12 -7.19 -10.84
N ASP A 35 -0.41 -6.75 -11.98
CA ASP A 35 -0.11 -7.26 -13.31
C ASP A 35 1.10 -6.53 -13.92
N THR A 36 2.28 -6.80 -13.39
CA THR A 36 3.53 -6.09 -13.74
C THR A 36 4.01 -6.30 -15.18
N LEU A 37 3.44 -7.29 -15.89
CA LEU A 37 3.71 -7.48 -17.33
C LEU A 37 2.98 -6.45 -18.19
N ARG A 38 1.73 -6.11 -17.81
CA ARG A 38 0.90 -5.15 -18.55
C ARG A 38 0.91 -3.75 -17.96
N ASP A 39 1.28 -3.63 -16.69
CA ASP A 39 1.53 -2.38 -15.98
C ASP A 39 3.04 -2.20 -15.75
N PRO A 40 3.74 -1.49 -16.65
CA PRO A 40 5.18 -1.26 -16.51
C PRO A 40 5.50 -0.18 -15.46
N THR A 41 4.48 0.46 -14.87
CA THR A 41 4.68 1.52 -13.89
C THR A 41 5.18 0.93 -12.57
N PRO A 42 6.22 1.50 -11.94
CA PRO A 42 6.77 0.96 -10.71
C PRO A 42 5.76 0.93 -9.55
N LEU A 43 5.72 -0.17 -8.80
CA LEU A 43 4.90 -0.30 -7.60
C LEU A 43 5.32 0.64 -6.46
N ASN A 44 6.54 1.18 -6.51
CA ASN A 44 7.08 2.11 -5.52
C ASN A 44 6.83 3.59 -5.88
N SER A 45 5.88 3.87 -6.77
CA SER A 45 5.63 5.22 -7.33
C SER A 45 5.37 6.30 -6.25
N LEU A 46 4.78 5.94 -5.11
CA LEU A 46 4.47 6.86 -4.01
C LEU A 46 5.62 7.11 -3.02
N CYS A 47 6.70 6.33 -3.08
CA CYS A 47 7.69 6.30 -2.00
C CYS A 47 8.42 7.62 -1.76
N ASP A 48 8.51 8.48 -2.77
CA ASP A 48 9.17 9.80 -2.69
C ASP A 48 8.27 10.93 -2.18
N VAL A 49 6.96 10.70 -2.04
CA VAL A 49 5.99 11.79 -1.82
C VAL A 49 5.20 11.67 -0.52
N THR A 50 5.06 10.47 0.02
CA THR A 50 4.31 10.20 1.25
C THR A 50 4.71 8.82 1.80
N PRO A 51 4.71 8.62 3.13
CA PRO A 51 4.75 7.28 3.71
C PRO A 51 3.60 6.42 3.17
N VAL A 52 3.88 5.14 2.92
CA VAL A 52 2.90 4.21 2.36
C VAL A 52 2.69 3.05 3.32
N VAL A 53 1.43 2.74 3.59
CA VAL A 53 1.01 1.52 4.25
C VAL A 53 0.37 0.62 3.21
N SER A 54 0.94 -0.55 2.93
CA SER A 54 0.29 -1.57 2.12
C SER A 54 -0.46 -2.55 3.02
N LEU A 55 -1.69 -2.87 2.62
CA LEU A 55 -2.58 -3.78 3.32
C LEU A 55 -2.98 -4.90 2.36
N GLY A 56 -2.25 -6.00 2.49
CA GLY A 56 -2.48 -7.27 1.83
C GLY A 56 -3.69 -7.99 2.40
N ILE A 57 -4.66 -8.36 1.57
CA ILE A 57 -5.80 -9.16 2.01
C ILE A 57 -5.86 -10.45 1.20
N GLY A 58 -5.89 -11.58 1.89
CA GLY A 58 -6.05 -12.90 1.28
C GLY A 58 -7.33 -12.98 0.46
N ASP A 59 -7.30 -13.79 -0.59
CA ASP A 59 -8.50 -14.00 -1.40
C ASP A 59 -9.45 -15.04 -0.77
N ILE A 60 -10.65 -15.16 -1.36
CA ILE A 60 -11.67 -16.12 -0.93
C ILE A 60 -11.22 -17.60 -1.02
N PHE A 61 -10.12 -17.87 -1.73
CA PHE A 61 -9.51 -19.18 -1.87
C PHE A 61 -8.36 -19.41 -0.89
N ARG A 62 -8.16 -18.49 0.06
CA ARG A 62 -7.08 -18.50 1.07
C ARG A 62 -5.68 -18.47 0.48
N ASN A 63 -5.52 -17.99 -0.75
CA ASN A 63 -4.18 -17.74 -1.25
C ASN A 63 -3.64 -16.48 -0.56
N PRO A 64 -2.44 -16.55 0.05
CA PRO A 64 -1.85 -15.41 0.73
C PRO A 64 -1.58 -14.27 -0.26
N PRO A 65 -1.63 -13.00 0.19
CA PRO A 65 -1.24 -11.87 -0.63
C PRO A 65 0.19 -12.02 -1.19
N ASN A 66 0.50 -11.38 -2.32
CA ASN A 66 1.89 -11.37 -2.81
C ASN A 66 2.75 -10.43 -1.94
N PRO A 67 3.67 -10.96 -1.11
CA PRO A 67 4.42 -10.15 -0.16
C PRO A 67 5.44 -9.23 -0.84
N ASP A 68 6.05 -9.66 -1.95
CA ASP A 68 7.09 -8.88 -2.64
C ASP A 68 6.51 -7.60 -3.23
N HIS A 69 5.38 -7.72 -3.93
CA HIS A 69 4.66 -6.56 -4.45
C HIS A 69 4.15 -5.65 -3.32
N LEU A 70 3.65 -6.20 -2.20
CA LEU A 70 3.23 -5.39 -1.06
C LEU A 70 4.40 -4.64 -0.41
N ASN A 71 5.57 -5.25 -0.36
CA ASN A 71 6.79 -4.64 0.19
C ASN A 71 7.30 -3.51 -0.71
N ASP A 72 7.21 -3.69 -2.03
CA ASP A 72 7.53 -2.64 -3.01
C ASP A 72 6.57 -1.46 -2.91
N ILE A 73 5.26 -1.73 -2.79
CA ILE A 73 4.23 -0.70 -2.57
C ILE A 73 4.50 0.07 -1.27
N ALA A 74 4.80 -0.64 -0.18
CA ALA A 74 5.10 -0.06 1.12
C ALA A 74 6.54 0.51 1.23
N CYS A 75 7.32 0.52 0.16
CA CYS A 75 8.64 1.15 0.16
C CYS A 75 9.60 0.57 1.21
N LEU A 76 9.48 -0.73 1.57
CA LEU A 76 10.23 -1.31 2.70
C LEU A 76 11.75 -1.34 2.46
N SER A 77 12.18 -1.36 1.21
CA SER A 77 13.60 -1.34 0.83
C SER A 77 14.27 0.03 1.04
N ARG A 78 13.53 1.07 1.46
CA ARG A 78 14.10 2.40 1.69
C ARG A 78 14.81 2.52 3.03
N PRO A 79 16.04 3.07 3.06
CA PRO A 79 16.80 3.24 4.30
C PRO A 79 16.23 4.35 5.19
N THR A 80 15.53 5.32 4.62
CA THR A 80 14.93 6.44 5.34
C THR A 80 13.42 6.39 5.22
N ARG A 81 12.73 6.30 6.37
CA ARG A 81 11.27 6.23 6.50
C ARG A 81 10.65 5.05 5.72
N PRO A 82 10.99 3.80 6.06
CA PRO A 82 10.29 2.66 5.49
C PRO A 82 8.80 2.78 5.78
N GLY A 83 7.97 2.39 4.80
CA GLY A 83 6.54 2.27 5.01
C GLY A 83 6.20 1.07 5.91
N LEU A 84 4.94 0.65 5.85
CA LEU A 84 4.44 -0.47 6.63
C LEU A 84 3.70 -1.44 5.71
N SER A 85 4.01 -2.74 5.78
CA SER A 85 3.32 -3.78 5.02
C SER A 85 2.61 -4.70 6.01
N ILE A 86 1.29 -4.81 5.89
CA ILE A 86 0.44 -5.62 6.76
C ILE A 86 -0.33 -6.61 5.89
N GLN A 87 -0.47 -7.84 6.37
CA GLN A 87 -1.25 -8.88 5.70
C GLN A 87 -2.36 -9.37 6.62
N ARG A 88 -3.54 -9.64 6.05
CA ARG A 88 -4.73 -10.16 6.72
C ARG A 88 -5.33 -11.29 5.90
N ASP A 89 -5.92 -12.28 6.55
CA ASP A 89 -6.46 -13.44 5.83
C ASP A 89 -7.78 -13.09 5.13
N ASN A 90 -8.52 -12.12 5.65
CA ASN A 90 -9.80 -11.69 5.11
C ASN A 90 -10.16 -10.25 5.48
N TYR A 91 -11.20 -9.73 4.83
CA TYR A 91 -11.68 -8.35 5.04
C TYR A 91 -12.30 -8.08 6.42
N ALA A 92 -12.77 -9.11 7.15
CA ALA A 92 -13.38 -8.90 8.46
C ALA A 92 -12.36 -8.43 9.51
N GLU A 93 -11.10 -8.83 9.37
CA GLU A 93 -10.01 -8.40 10.26
C GLU A 93 -9.67 -6.91 10.14
N LEU A 94 -10.16 -6.22 9.10
CA LEU A 94 -10.00 -4.76 8.99
C LEU A 94 -10.86 -3.99 9.98
N LEU A 95 -11.87 -4.66 10.56
CA LEU A 95 -12.76 -4.11 11.57
C LEU A 95 -12.25 -4.35 12.99
N ASP A 96 -11.11 -5.05 13.15
CA ASP A 96 -10.52 -5.30 14.46
C ASP A 96 -9.93 -4.01 15.03
N ASP A 97 -10.34 -3.65 16.26
CA ASP A 97 -9.88 -2.45 16.95
C ASP A 97 -8.35 -2.42 17.12
N THR A 98 -7.73 -3.59 17.32
CA THR A 98 -6.27 -3.73 17.44
C THR A 98 -5.59 -3.38 16.12
N PHE A 99 -6.17 -3.78 14.99
CA PHE A 99 -5.66 -3.42 13.68
C PHE A 99 -5.77 -1.91 13.45
N LEU A 100 -6.94 -1.32 13.72
CA LEU A 100 -7.16 0.12 13.57
C LEU A 100 -6.22 0.94 14.47
N GLN A 101 -5.99 0.50 15.71
CA GLN A 101 -5.06 1.13 16.64
C GLN A 101 -3.60 1.08 16.15
N ASN A 102 -3.15 -0.04 15.57
CA ASN A 102 -1.80 -0.16 15.04
C ASN A 102 -1.57 0.79 13.86
N ILE A 103 -2.52 0.85 12.92
CA ILE A 103 -2.47 1.81 11.80
C ILE A 103 -2.47 3.25 12.32
N THR A 104 -3.35 3.57 13.27
CA THR A 104 -3.46 4.92 13.83
C THR A 104 -2.16 5.34 14.53
N SER A 105 -1.54 4.43 15.30
CA SER A 105 -0.26 4.69 15.97
C SER A 105 0.91 4.88 15.00
N TYR A 106 0.82 4.34 13.78
CA TYR A 106 1.83 4.59 12.74
C TYR A 106 1.62 5.94 12.04
N VAL A 107 0.36 6.34 11.87
CA VAL A 107 -0.02 7.56 11.13
C VAL A 107 0.05 8.82 11.99
N CYS A 108 -0.28 8.74 13.27
CA CYS A 108 -0.44 9.88 14.20
C CYS A 108 0.66 9.94 15.26
#